data_AF-A0A3D9N008-F1
#
_entry.id   AF-A0A3D9N008-F1
#
_cell.length_a   1.000
_cell.length_b   1.000
_cell.length_c   1.000
_cell.angle_alpha   90.00
_cell.angle_beta   90.00
_cell.angle_gamma   90.00
#
_symmetry.space_group_name_H-M   'P 1'
#
loop_
_entity.id
_entity.type
_entity.pdbx_description
1 polymer ?
#
loop_
_entity_poly.entity_id
_entity_poly.type
_entity_poly.pdbx_seq_one_letter_code
_entity_poly.pdbx_strand_id
1 'polypeptide(L)'
;MKFIHRLAYYLGGFAIGLMLLMFFLNGKDASCDYGPNARTIKNISSKPFIYTNETSNFIAEQSLDSTIVNNLVKFGSVDFSKSKTEIDSCKIYLIENSYKERDLELMIKNCDSIATILDIKYTNN
;
A
#
# COMPACT_ATOMS: atom_id res chain seq x y z
N MET A 1 21.79 -25.17 -35.64
CA MET A 1 22.30 -24.78 -34.30
C MET A 1 21.68 -25.69 -33.25
N LYS A 2 22.44 -26.12 -32.24
CA LYS A 2 21.91 -26.90 -31.09
C LYS A 2 21.12 -25.98 -30.15
N PHE A 3 20.12 -26.54 -29.46
CA PHE A 3 19.31 -25.82 -28.47
C PHE A 3 20.16 -25.09 -27.41
N ILE A 4 21.24 -25.74 -26.97
CA ILE A 4 22.18 -25.19 -25.98
C ILE A 4 22.76 -23.85 -26.44
N HIS A 5 23.10 -23.70 -27.72
CA HIS A 5 23.64 -22.43 -28.22
C HIS A 5 22.58 -21.32 -28.16
N ARG A 6 21.32 -21.62 -28.54
CA ARG A 6 20.23 -20.66 -28.45
C ARG A 6 19.96 -20.24 -27.00
N LEU A 7 19.97 -21.20 -26.08
CA LEU A 7 19.79 -20.93 -24.65
C LEU A 7 20.95 -20.10 -24.08
N ALA A 8 22.19 -20.41 -24.45
CA ALA A 8 23.38 -19.66 -24.01
C ALA A 8 23.36 -18.21 -24.51
N TYR A 9 23.02 -17.97 -25.78
CA TYR A 9 22.90 -16.61 -26.30
C TYR A 9 21.76 -15.82 -25.63
N TYR A 10 20.61 -16.47 -25.36
CA TYR A 10 19.50 -15.85 -24.65
C TYR A 10 19.89 -15.45 -23.22
N LEU A 11 20.48 -16.38 -22.45
CA LEU A 11 20.89 -16.12 -21.07
C LEU A 11 22.03 -15.11 -20.98
N GLY A 12 22.97 -15.12 -21.93
CA GLY A 12 24.02 -14.12 -22.02
C GLY A 12 23.46 -12.71 -22.24
N GLY A 13 22.57 -12.56 -23.22
CA GLY A 13 21.87 -11.28 -23.45
C GLY A 13 21.01 -10.85 -22.26
N PHE A 14 20.29 -11.79 -21.64
CA PHE A 14 19.48 -11.53 -20.44
C PHE A 14 20.32 -11.06 -19.26
N ALA A 15 21.48 -11.67 -19.01
CA ALA A 15 22.39 -11.27 -17.94
C ALA A 15 22.96 -9.86 -18.16
N ILE A 16 23.37 -9.54 -19.39
CA ILE A 16 23.79 -8.17 -19.76
C ILE A 16 22.64 -7.18 -19.55
N GLY A 17 21.42 -7.55 -19.93
CA GLY A 17 20.22 -6.75 -19.69
C GLY A 17 19.96 -6.49 -18.21
N LEU A 18 20.12 -7.50 -17.34
CA LEU A 18 19.99 -7.34 -15.89
C LEU A 18 21.06 -6.41 -15.30
N MET A 19 22.30 -6.47 -15.81
CA MET A 19 23.38 -5.58 -15.36
C MET A 19 23.07 -4.11 -15.68
N LEU A 20 22.58 -3.84 -16.90
CA LEU A 20 22.15 -2.50 -17.29
C LEU A 20 20.94 -2.03 -16.49
N LEU A 21 19.94 -2.90 -16.30
CA LEU A 21 18.76 -2.59 -15.51
C LEU A 21 19.14 -2.22 -14.07
N MET A 22 20.02 -3.00 -13.44
CA MET A 22 20.52 -2.69 -12.10
C MET A 22 21.16 -1.31 -12.07
N PHE A 23 21.98 -0.92 -13.04
CA PHE A 23 22.57 0.42 -13.07
C PHE A 23 21.52 1.54 -13.10
N PHE A 24 20.42 1.38 -13.83
CA PHE A 24 19.35 2.37 -13.89
C PHE A 24 18.44 2.39 -12.65
N LEU A 25 18.22 1.24 -12.03
CA LEU A 25 17.38 1.13 -10.83
C LEU A 25 18.15 1.42 -9.54
N ASN A 26 19.48 1.30 -9.55
CA ASN A 26 20.30 1.55 -8.38
C ASN A 26 20.20 3.02 -7.96
N GLY A 27 19.93 3.27 -6.67
CA GLY A 27 19.73 4.60 -6.12
C GLY A 27 18.36 5.24 -6.43
N LYS A 28 17.44 4.52 -7.09
CA LYS A 28 16.04 4.92 -7.21
C LYS A 28 15.22 4.09 -6.23
N ASP A 29 14.32 4.71 -5.47
CA ASP A 29 13.32 4.01 -4.63
C ASP A 29 12.23 3.35 -5.49
N ALA A 30 12.64 2.55 -6.47
CA ALA A 30 11.77 1.88 -7.41
C ALA A 30 11.08 0.69 -6.72
N SER A 31 9.82 0.89 -6.31
CA SER A 31 8.97 -0.17 -5.79
C SER A 31 8.12 -0.81 -6.90
N CYS A 32 8.08 -2.14 -6.92
CA CYS A 32 7.30 -2.94 -7.85
C CYS A 32 5.95 -3.36 -7.21
N ASP A 33 5.02 -2.41 -7.11
CA ASP A 33 3.71 -2.62 -6.44
C ASP A 33 2.66 -3.28 -7.35
N TYR A 34 2.92 -4.51 -7.79
CA TYR A 34 2.04 -5.24 -8.72
C TYR A 34 0.88 -5.98 -8.04
N GLY A 35 1.05 -6.38 -6.78
CA GLY A 35 0.02 -7.12 -6.03
C GLY A 35 -1.20 -6.24 -5.70
N PRO A 36 -2.42 -6.81 -5.60
CA PRO A 36 -3.63 -6.05 -5.28
C PRO A 36 -3.50 -5.21 -3.99
N ASN A 37 -2.92 -5.78 -2.93
CA ASN A 37 -2.65 -5.07 -1.68
C ASN A 37 -1.73 -3.86 -1.91
N ALA A 38 -0.53 -4.10 -2.44
CA ALA A 38 0.48 -3.07 -2.66
C ALA A 38 -0.02 -1.93 -3.57
N ARG A 39 -0.76 -2.26 -4.64
CA ARG A 39 -1.36 -1.27 -5.54
C ARG A 39 -2.40 -0.41 -4.83
N THR A 40 -3.23 -1.02 -3.99
CA THR A 40 -4.28 -0.30 -3.23
C THR A 40 -3.63 0.63 -2.20
N ILE A 41 -2.69 0.11 -1.41
CA ILE A 41 -1.95 0.89 -0.42
C ILE A 41 -1.20 2.05 -1.08
N LYS A 42 -0.46 1.80 -2.17
CA LYS A 42 0.24 2.87 -2.92
C LYS A 42 -0.72 3.96 -3.39
N ASN A 43 -1.88 3.56 -3.92
CA ASN A 43 -2.88 4.50 -4.40
C ASN A 43 -3.43 5.38 -3.27
N ILE A 44 -3.74 4.78 -2.11
CA ILE A 44 -4.23 5.51 -0.94
C ILE A 44 -3.14 6.43 -0.38
N SER A 45 -1.93 5.90 -0.13
CA SER A 45 -0.80 6.65 0.45
C SER A 45 -0.25 7.76 -0.44
N SER A 46 -0.57 7.76 -1.74
CA SER A 46 -0.19 8.83 -2.66
C SER A 46 -1.09 10.08 -2.59
N LYS A 47 -2.17 10.02 -1.81
CA LYS A 47 -3.19 11.08 -1.73
C LYS A 47 -3.14 11.78 -0.37
N PRO A 48 -3.55 13.06 -0.29
CA PRO A 48 -3.74 13.72 0.99
C PRO A 48 -4.84 13.03 1.81
N PHE A 49 -4.58 12.88 3.11
CA PHE A 49 -5.54 12.32 4.05
C PHE A 49 -6.47 13.39 4.64
N ILE A 50 -7.76 13.08 4.66
CA ILE A 50 -8.79 13.84 5.36
C ILE A 50 -9.34 12.96 6.49
N TYR A 51 -9.58 13.57 7.64
CA TYR A 51 -10.04 12.87 8.84
C TYR A 51 -11.48 13.25 9.14
N THR A 52 -12.31 12.27 9.52
CA THR A 52 -13.61 12.56 10.14
C THR A 52 -13.41 13.12 11.55
N ASN A 53 -14.44 13.75 12.11
CA ASN A 53 -14.38 14.25 13.49
C ASN A 53 -14.10 13.12 14.48
N GLU A 54 -14.74 11.97 14.29
CA GLU A 54 -14.54 10.76 15.12
C GLU A 54 -13.08 10.28 15.05
N THR A 55 -12.53 10.17 13.84
CA THR A 55 -11.13 9.78 13.64
C THR A 55 -10.16 10.80 14.25
N SER A 56 -10.45 12.10 14.11
CA SER A 56 -9.60 13.16 14.67
C SER A 56 -9.53 13.08 16.19
N ASN A 57 -10.65 12.74 16.85
CA ASN A 57 -10.69 12.51 18.30
C ASN A 57 -9.85 11.28 18.69
N PHE A 58 -10.01 10.15 18.00
CA PHE A 58 -9.22 8.94 18.25
C PHE A 58 -7.72 9.19 18.11
N ILE A 59 -7.31 9.90 17.05
CA ILE A 59 -5.92 10.29 16.80
C ILE A 59 -5.39 11.15 17.95
N ALA A 60 -6.16 12.13 18.42
CA ALA A 60 -5.78 12.98 19.55
C ALA A 60 -5.66 12.18 20.85
N GLU A 61 -6.64 11.32 21.16
CA GLU A 61 -6.65 10.46 22.35
C GLU A 61 -5.48 9.48 22.39
N GLN A 62 -5.18 8.84 21.26
CA GLN A 62 -4.07 7.88 21.14
C GLN A 62 -2.71 8.56 20.86
N SER A 63 -2.67 9.90 20.80
CA SER A 63 -1.48 10.69 20.48
C SER A 63 -0.78 10.22 19.19
N LEU A 64 -1.58 9.93 18.16
CA LEU A 64 -1.08 9.56 16.84
C LEU A 64 -0.76 10.84 16.06
N ASP A 65 0.41 10.92 15.44
CA ASP A 65 0.73 11.99 14.50
C ASP A 65 0.45 11.54 13.06
N SER A 66 0.57 12.48 12.10
CA SER A 66 0.35 12.21 10.69
C SER A 66 1.30 11.16 10.10
N THR A 67 2.53 11.06 10.64
CA THR A 67 3.53 10.09 10.18
C THR A 67 3.14 8.69 10.62
N ILE A 68 2.65 8.55 11.85
CA ILE A 68 2.15 7.28 12.39
C ILE A 68 0.96 6.81 11.56
N VAL A 69 -0.05 7.67 11.34
CA VAL A 69 -1.20 7.32 10.50
C VAL A 69 -0.75 6.89 9.10
N ASN A 70 0.16 7.64 8.48
CA ASN A 70 0.67 7.28 7.15
C ASN A 70 1.36 5.90 7.14
N ASN A 71 2.12 5.58 8.20
CA ASN A 71 2.73 4.26 8.34
C ASN A 71 1.71 3.15 8.58
N LEU A 72 0.66 3.41 9.36
CA LEU A 72 -0.44 2.46 9.58
C LEU A 72 -1.14 2.10 8.26
N VAL A 73 -1.30 3.06 7.36
CA VAL A 73 -1.82 2.79 6.02
C VAL A 73 -0.76 2.08 5.16
N LYS A 74 0.46 2.64 5.08
CA LYS A 74 1.52 2.20 4.16
C LYS A 74 1.98 0.75 4.40
N PHE A 75 1.96 0.30 5.65
CA PHE A 75 2.40 -1.04 6.02
C PHE A 75 1.24 -1.96 6.42
N GLY A 76 -0.01 -1.54 6.15
CA GLY A 76 -1.20 -2.33 6.44
C GLY A 76 -1.54 -3.38 5.38
N SER A 77 -2.43 -4.28 5.73
CA SER A 77 -3.01 -5.29 4.85
C SER A 77 -4.46 -4.95 4.54
N VAL A 78 -4.81 -4.87 3.26
CA VAL A 78 -6.18 -4.61 2.82
C VAL A 78 -7.00 -5.90 2.91
N ASP A 79 -8.06 -5.89 3.72
CA ASP A 79 -9.07 -6.93 3.69
C ASP A 79 -10.10 -6.62 2.60
N PHE A 80 -9.90 -7.21 1.42
CA PHE A 80 -10.81 -7.04 0.29
C PHE A 80 -12.20 -7.65 0.53
N SER A 81 -12.35 -8.61 1.45
CA SER A 81 -13.62 -9.25 1.76
C SER A 81 -14.56 -8.34 2.56
N LYS A 82 -13.98 -7.51 3.44
CA LYS A 82 -14.70 -6.49 4.21
C LYS A 82 -14.74 -5.12 3.51
N SER A 83 -14.09 -4.98 2.36
CA SER A 83 -14.02 -3.73 1.59
C SER A 83 -15.18 -3.60 0.59
N LYS A 84 -15.70 -2.38 0.41
CA LYS A 84 -16.74 -2.06 -0.59
C LYS A 84 -16.08 -1.49 -1.85
N THR A 85 -15.75 -2.37 -2.79
CA THR A 85 -15.00 -2.02 -4.01
C THR A 85 -15.86 -1.91 -5.28
N GLU A 86 -17.12 -2.33 -5.22
CA GLU A 86 -18.09 -2.37 -6.34
C GLU A 86 -18.82 -1.03 -6.58
N ILE A 87 -18.54 -0.01 -5.76
CA ILE A 87 -19.17 1.30 -5.88
C ILE A 87 -18.47 2.07 -7.00
N ASP A 88 -19.21 2.54 -8.00
CA ASP A 88 -18.68 3.30 -9.16
C ASP A 88 -17.98 4.62 -8.80
N SER A 89 -18.12 5.07 -7.56
CA SER A 89 -17.49 6.28 -7.04
C SER A 89 -16.26 5.97 -6.17
N CYS A 90 -16.23 6.46 -4.93
CA CYS A 90 -15.13 6.22 -4.01
C CYS A 90 -15.28 4.85 -3.35
N LYS A 91 -14.24 4.03 -3.48
CA LYS A 91 -14.17 2.69 -2.87
C LYS A 91 -13.87 2.83 -1.39
N ILE A 92 -14.41 1.93 -0.58
CA ILE A 92 -14.14 1.89 0.86
C ILE A 92 -13.30 0.66 1.16
N TYR A 93 -12.10 0.87 1.69
CA TYR A 93 -11.17 -0.18 2.03
C TYR A 93 -11.05 -0.34 3.54
N LEU A 94 -11.06 -1.59 4.01
CA LEU A 94 -10.64 -1.92 5.36
C LEU A 94 -9.16 -2.29 5.32
N ILE A 95 -8.34 -1.61 6.12
CA ILE A 95 -6.92 -1.87 6.26
C ILE A 95 -6.66 -2.34 7.69
N GLU A 96 -6.08 -3.52 7.83
CA GLU A 96 -5.67 -4.11 9.09
C GLU A 96 -4.19 -3.81 9.33
N ASN A 97 -3.84 -3.42 10.56
CA ASN A 97 -2.46 -3.23 10.98
C ASN A 97 -2.32 -3.50 12.50
N SER A 98 -1.11 -3.44 13.03
CA SER A 98 -0.83 -3.51 14.45
C SER A 98 -0.04 -2.29 14.89
N TYR A 99 -0.42 -1.69 16.02
CA TYR A 99 0.28 -0.57 16.62
C TYR A 99 0.45 -0.78 18.11
N LYS A 100 1.70 -0.74 18.59
CA LYS A 100 2.07 -1.05 19.98
C LYS A 100 1.49 -2.41 20.42
N GLU A 101 1.66 -3.44 19.58
CA GLU A 101 1.20 -4.81 19.82
C GLU A 101 -0.33 -4.97 19.95
N ARG A 102 -1.09 -3.98 19.46
CA ARG A 102 -2.56 -4.03 19.40
C ARG A 102 -3.02 -3.96 17.96
N ASP A 103 -3.83 -4.93 17.56
CA ASP A 103 -4.44 -4.97 16.25
C ASP A 103 -5.47 -3.87 16.11
N LEU A 104 -5.44 -3.21 14.96
CA LEU A 104 -6.33 -2.12 14.61
C LEU A 104 -6.80 -2.22 13.17
N GLU A 105 -7.97 -1.66 12.94
CA GLU A 105 -8.62 -1.54 11.65
C GLU A 105 -8.77 -0.06 11.30
N LEU A 106 -8.44 0.30 10.06
CA LEU A 106 -8.73 1.59 9.47
C LEU A 106 -9.74 1.41 8.34
N MET A 107 -10.83 2.17 8.38
CA MET A 107 -11.78 2.23 7.26
C MET A 107 -11.51 3.50 6.45
N ILE A 108 -11.13 3.35 5.18
CA ILE A 108 -10.69 4.45 4.34
C ILE A 108 -11.56 4.54 3.08
N LYS A 109 -12.17 5.70 2.86
CA LYS A 109 -12.80 6.06 1.60
C LYS A 109 -11.77 6.61 0.64
N ASN A 110 -11.46 5.84 -0.40
CA ASN A 110 -10.48 6.17 -1.43
C ASN A 110 -11.18 6.75 -2.67
N CYS A 111 -11.07 8.07 -2.86
CA CYS A 111 -11.56 8.80 -4.04
C CYS A 111 -10.38 9.16 -4.97
N ASP A 112 -10.62 9.70 -6.16
CA ASP A 112 -9.55 9.97 -7.14
C ASP A 112 -8.42 10.87 -6.61
N SER A 113 -8.77 11.96 -5.92
CA SER A 113 -7.82 12.98 -5.46
C SER A 113 -7.54 12.96 -3.95
N ILE A 114 -8.39 12.33 -3.14
CA ILE A 114 -8.32 12.36 -1.68
C ILE A 114 -8.58 10.97 -1.10
N ALA A 115 -8.00 10.69 0.06
CA ALA A 115 -8.34 9.54 0.88
C ALA A 115 -8.88 10.01 2.23
N THR A 116 -10.13 9.66 2.54
CA THR A 116 -10.76 10.03 3.80
C THR A 116 -10.72 8.86 4.77
N ILE A 117 -10.09 9.04 5.92
CA ILE A 117 -10.14 8.07 7.01
C ILE A 117 -11.46 8.27 7.73
N LEU A 118 -12.33 7.26 7.58
CA LEU A 118 -13.68 7.27 8.13
C LEU A 118 -13.67 6.86 9.60
N ASP A 119 -12.91 5.81 9.92
CA ASP A 119 -12.86 5.20 11.24
C ASP A 119 -11.47 4.57 11.50
N ILE A 120 -11.05 4.59 12.76
CA ILE A 120 -9.87 3.88 13.28
C ILE A 120 -10.26 3.29 14.63
N LYS A 121 -10.11 1.96 14.77
CA LYS A 121 -10.46 1.26 16.01
C LYS A 121 -9.51 0.10 16.27
N TYR A 122 -9.35 -0.27 17.53
CA TYR A 122 -8.68 -1.52 17.89
C TYR A 122 -9.64 -2.70 17.70
N THR A 123 -9.14 -3.80 17.15
CA THR A 123 -9.94 -5.01 16.87
C THR A 123 -10.21 -5.82 18.13
N ASN A 124 -9.35 -5.68 19.14
CA ASN A 124 -9.48 -6.34 20.45
C ASN A 124 -9.89 -5.32 21.52
N ASN A 125 -11.20 -5.16 21.72
CA ASN A 125 -11.77 -4.65 22.96
C ASN A 125 -13.02 -5.44 23.32
#